data_AF-A0A8H9THH0-F1
#
_entry.id   AF-A0A8H9THH0-F1
#
_cell.length_a   1.000
_cell.length_b   1.000
_cell.length_c   1.000
_cell.angle_alpha   90.00
_cell.angle_beta   90.00
_cell.angle_gamma   90.00
#
_symmetry.space_group_name_H-M   'P 1'
#
loop_
_entity.id
_entity.type
_entity.pdbx_description
1 polymer ?
#
loop_
_entity_poly.entity_id
_entity_poly.type
_entity_poly.pdbx_seq_one_letter_code
_entity_poly.pdbx_strand_id
1 'polypeptide(L)'
;MKTGLTLVASSLTLVGTICLSSFLLTDNGSSFSRDVYSVSVEGEDVGAVEKVQTLDKPILTPETIATNVQDMVVDIESMKLSNIEAFLEAIEIHFDDEYWKQAKEDIKNRAEFYFSSNLRVIEFIVTEGPIFIGARHADKIEWTYYIKGNYHRTGLIEDRGDATSFGSNELFVTVREAHSVDGNPIGVEIVKYLVL
;
A
#
# COMPACT_ATOMS: atom_id res chain seq x y z
N MET A 1 -50.16 29.84 -16.17
CA MET A 1 -49.82 28.45 -15.78
C MET A 1 -48.33 28.26 -15.95
N LYS A 2 -47.57 28.37 -14.86
CA LYS A 2 -46.11 28.19 -14.79
C LYS A 2 -45.81 27.40 -13.51
N THR A 3 -46.02 26.09 -13.56
CA THR A 3 -45.76 25.16 -12.44
C THR A 3 -45.21 23.83 -12.97
N GLY A 4 -44.35 23.89 -13.99
CA GLY A 4 -43.74 22.70 -14.60
C GLY A 4 -42.21 22.65 -14.57
N LEU A 5 -41.53 23.76 -14.26
CA LEU A 5 -40.05 23.82 -14.39
C LEU A 5 -39.27 23.70 -13.08
N THR A 6 -39.94 23.69 -11.92
CA THR A 6 -39.25 23.68 -10.61
C THR A 6 -39.07 22.27 -10.02
N LEU A 7 -39.63 21.22 -10.63
CA LEU A 7 -39.52 19.85 -10.11
C LEU A 7 -38.34 19.04 -10.67
N VAL A 8 -37.73 19.49 -11.77
CA VAL A 8 -36.60 18.79 -12.41
C VAL A 8 -35.24 19.25 -11.87
N ALA A 9 -35.19 20.45 -11.26
CA ALA A 9 -33.95 20.96 -10.65
C ALA A 9 -33.61 20.29 -9.31
N SER A 10 -34.60 19.77 -8.58
CA SER A 10 -34.39 19.09 -7.29
C SER A 10 -34.16 17.57 -7.40
N SER A 11 -34.32 16.99 -8.60
CA SER A 11 -33.95 15.59 -8.87
C SER A 11 -32.53 15.46 -9.44
N LEU A 12 -31.97 16.51 -10.04
CA LEU A 12 -30.57 16.50 -10.49
C LEU A 12 -29.55 16.70 -9.36
N THR A 13 -29.93 17.35 -8.26
CA THR A 13 -29.07 17.49 -7.08
C THR A 13 -28.99 16.23 -6.21
N LEU A 14 -29.84 15.22 -6.43
CA LEU A 14 -29.77 13.96 -5.68
C LEU A 14 -28.96 12.87 -6.41
N VAL A 15 -28.79 12.98 -7.73
CA VAL A 15 -27.90 12.08 -8.50
C VAL A 15 -26.45 12.57 -8.46
N GLY A 16 -26.22 13.88 -8.27
CA GLY A 16 -24.89 14.48 -8.12
C GLY A 16 -24.18 14.20 -6.79
N THR A 17 -24.86 13.62 -5.79
CA THR A 17 -24.28 13.34 -4.46
C THR A 17 -24.03 11.85 -4.22
N ILE A 18 -24.46 10.95 -5.12
CA ILE A 18 -24.26 9.49 -4.96
C ILE A 18 -23.02 8.99 -5.73
N CYS A 19 -22.41 9.81 -6.58
CA CYS A 19 -21.16 9.46 -7.26
C CYS A 19 -19.87 9.81 -6.48
N LEU A 20 -19.97 10.31 -5.23
CA LEU A 20 -18.82 10.71 -4.41
C LEU A 20 -18.48 9.75 -3.26
N SER A 21 -18.93 8.49 -3.34
CA SER A 21 -18.57 7.44 -2.38
C SER A 21 -18.00 6.17 -3.05
N SER A 22 -17.47 6.27 -4.27
CA SER A 22 -16.92 5.10 -5.00
C SER A 22 -15.45 5.21 -5.38
N PHE A 23 -14.71 6.19 -4.86
CA PHE A 23 -13.27 6.30 -5.02
C PHE A 23 -12.61 6.10 -3.66
N LEU A 24 -12.17 4.86 -3.40
CA LEU A 24 -11.18 4.38 -2.39
C LEU A 24 -11.31 2.85 -2.13
N LEU A 25 -12.11 2.11 -2.91
CA LEU A 25 -12.09 0.64 -2.96
C LEU A 25 -11.34 0.12 -4.19
N THR A 26 -10.29 0.83 -4.62
CA THR A 26 -9.38 0.34 -5.66
C THR A 26 -8.38 -0.64 -5.05
N ASP A 27 -8.45 -1.88 -5.53
CA ASP A 27 -7.46 -2.97 -5.52
C ASP A 27 -6.98 -3.64 -4.24
N ASN A 28 -7.31 -3.13 -3.05
CA ASN A 28 -7.01 -3.90 -1.84
C ASN A 28 -8.06 -5.01 -1.59
N GLY A 29 -9.36 -4.74 -1.68
CA GLY A 29 -10.43 -5.67 -1.25
C GLY A 29 -10.52 -7.02 -2.01
N SER A 30 -10.21 -7.07 -3.31
CA SER A 30 -10.33 -8.30 -4.12
C SER A 30 -9.27 -9.35 -3.77
N SER A 31 -8.18 -8.93 -3.14
CA SER A 31 -7.09 -9.79 -2.69
C SER A 31 -7.34 -10.45 -1.32
N PHE A 32 -8.43 -10.07 -0.64
CA PHE A 32 -8.68 -10.42 0.77
C PHE A 32 -9.81 -11.41 1.02
N SER A 33 -10.67 -11.70 0.04
CA SER A 33 -11.68 -12.75 0.16
C SER A 33 -11.09 -14.12 -0.19
N ARG A 34 -10.84 -14.96 0.82
CA ARG A 34 -10.48 -16.37 0.62
C ARG A 34 -11.66 -17.27 0.99
N ASP A 35 -12.01 -18.16 0.07
CA ASP A 35 -12.93 -19.26 0.33
C ASP A 35 -12.22 -20.31 1.20
N VAL A 36 -12.81 -20.67 2.35
CA VAL A 36 -12.30 -21.75 3.21
C VAL A 36 -13.04 -23.04 2.86
N TYR A 37 -12.26 -24.03 2.43
CA TYR A 37 -12.73 -25.37 2.12
C TYR A 37 -12.33 -26.31 3.26
N SER A 38 -13.25 -27.14 3.76
CA SER A 38 -12.86 -28.27 4.60
C SER A 38 -12.78 -29.53 3.75
N VAL A 39 -11.81 -30.36 4.09
CA VAL A 39 -11.61 -31.65 3.45
C VAL A 39 -11.68 -32.68 4.57
N SER A 40 -12.71 -33.53 4.53
CA SER A 40 -12.78 -34.69 5.41
C SER A 40 -11.80 -35.73 4.91
N VAL A 41 -10.86 -36.15 5.77
CA VAL A 41 -9.91 -37.21 5.47
C VAL A 41 -10.21 -38.36 6.41
N GLU A 42 -11.14 -39.23 6.02
CA GLU A 42 -11.40 -40.50 6.69
C GLU A 42 -10.97 -41.65 5.78
N GLY A 43 -9.95 -42.39 6.20
CA GLY A 43 -9.54 -43.68 5.61
C GLY A 43 -9.13 -43.60 4.14
N GLU A 44 -7.88 -43.19 3.87
CA GLU A 44 -7.18 -43.21 2.56
C GLU A 44 -7.86 -42.48 1.36
N ASP A 45 -9.15 -42.17 1.42
CA ASP A 45 -9.88 -41.39 0.42
C ASP A 45 -10.03 -39.94 0.88
N VAL A 46 -9.62 -39.02 0.01
CA VAL A 46 -9.87 -37.58 0.21
C VAL A 46 -11.35 -37.34 -0.13
N GLY A 47 -12.16 -37.11 0.90
CA GLY A 47 -13.61 -36.88 0.76
C GLY A 47 -13.94 -35.62 -0.05
N ALA A 48 -15.23 -35.48 -0.40
CA ALA A 48 -15.75 -34.34 -1.16
C ALA A 48 -15.35 -33.00 -0.54
N VAL A 49 -14.75 -32.13 -1.35
CA VAL A 49 -14.36 -30.78 -0.94
C VAL A 49 -15.62 -29.95 -0.77
N GLU A 50 -15.99 -29.64 0.47
CA GLU A 50 -17.14 -28.79 0.79
C GLU A 50 -16.66 -27.40 1.21
N LYS A 51 -17.24 -26.37 0.57
CA LYS A 51 -17.04 -24.97 0.97
C LYS A 51 -17.75 -24.74 2.30
N VAL A 52 -16.99 -24.52 3.37
CA VAL A 52 -17.54 -24.43 4.73
C VAL A 52 -17.89 -23.00 5.09
N GLN A 53 -17.08 -22.03 4.69
CA GLN A 53 -17.34 -20.62 5.00
C GLN A 53 -16.59 -19.70 4.03
N THR A 54 -17.24 -18.63 3.59
CA THR A 54 -16.53 -17.44 3.08
C THR A 54 -16.22 -16.59 4.30
N LEU A 55 -14.94 -16.36 4.59
CA LEU A 55 -14.59 -15.44 5.68
C LEU A 55 -14.82 -14.01 5.19
N ASP A 56 -15.75 -13.30 5.83
CA ASP A 56 -16.06 -11.90 5.54
C ASP A 56 -14.96 -10.92 5.99
N LYS A 57 -13.83 -11.42 6.52
CA LYS A 57 -12.72 -10.60 7.04
C LYS A 57 -11.37 -11.11 6.56
N PRO A 58 -10.44 -10.22 6.16
CA PRO A 58 -9.09 -10.60 5.78
C PRO A 58 -8.38 -11.34 6.91
N ILE A 59 -7.75 -12.48 6.60
CA ILE A 59 -6.74 -13.06 7.49
C ILE A 59 -5.40 -12.42 7.14
N LEU A 60 -4.82 -11.65 8.05
CA LEU A 60 -3.45 -11.16 7.96
C LEU A 60 -2.46 -12.31 8.21
N THR A 61 -2.24 -13.13 7.19
CA THR A 61 -1.18 -14.14 7.23
C THR A 61 0.19 -13.46 7.10
N PRO A 62 1.28 -14.07 7.60
CA PRO A 62 2.62 -13.53 7.41
C PRO A 62 2.97 -13.28 5.93
N GLU A 63 2.51 -14.16 5.04
CA GLU A 63 2.67 -14.01 3.59
C GLU A 63 1.90 -12.79 3.07
N THR A 64 0.64 -12.62 3.47
CA THR A 64 -0.17 -11.45 3.11
C THR A 64 0.46 -10.15 3.60
N ILE A 65 0.96 -10.12 4.83
CA ILE A 65 1.63 -8.95 5.40
C ILE A 65 2.91 -8.66 4.61
N ALA A 66 3.72 -9.68 4.32
CA ALA A 66 4.94 -9.52 3.53
C ALA A 66 4.65 -8.97 2.12
N THR A 67 3.63 -9.47 1.42
CA THR A 67 3.22 -8.94 0.11
C THR A 67 2.80 -7.47 0.20
N ASN A 68 1.93 -7.11 1.16
CA ASN A 68 1.53 -5.71 1.36
C ASN A 68 2.73 -4.82 1.64
N VAL A 69 3.65 -5.27 2.51
CA VAL A 69 4.89 -4.56 2.83
C VAL A 69 5.74 -4.35 1.59
N GLN A 70 5.87 -5.36 0.74
CA GLN A 70 6.61 -5.27 -0.52
C GLN A 70 6.00 -4.21 -1.44
N ASP A 71 4.68 -4.24 -1.64
CA ASP A 71 3.98 -3.34 -2.55
C ASP A 71 4.06 -1.88 -2.06
N MET A 72 3.85 -1.65 -0.76
CA MET A 72 4.02 -0.32 -0.15
C MET A 72 5.44 0.23 -0.36
N VAL A 73 6.46 -0.61 -0.20
CA VAL A 73 7.86 -0.19 -0.40
C VAL A 73 8.16 0.09 -1.87
N VAL A 74 7.63 -0.71 -2.80
CA VAL A 74 7.76 -0.43 -4.23
C VAL A 74 7.12 0.92 -4.58
N ASP A 75 5.94 1.22 -4.06
CA ASP A 75 5.29 2.51 -4.29
C ASP A 75 6.12 3.68 -3.77
N ILE A 76 6.64 3.57 -2.55
CA ILE A 76 7.45 4.62 -1.91
C ILE A 76 8.81 4.79 -2.62
N GLU A 77 9.54 3.70 -2.86
CA GLU A 77 10.90 3.73 -3.40
C GLU A 77 10.94 3.89 -4.93
N SER A 78 9.85 3.62 -5.64
CA SER A 78 9.75 3.92 -7.07
C SER A 78 9.76 5.42 -7.37
N MET A 79 9.53 6.29 -6.38
CA MET A 79 9.61 7.75 -6.47
C MET A 79 9.07 8.29 -7.80
N LYS A 80 7.81 7.96 -8.10
CA LYS A 80 7.11 8.42 -9.32
C LYS A 80 6.79 9.92 -9.25
N LEU A 81 7.83 10.75 -9.39
CA LEU A 81 7.79 12.19 -9.17
C LEU A 81 7.37 12.95 -10.43
N SER A 82 6.05 13.08 -10.64
CA SER A 82 5.49 14.09 -11.54
C SER A 82 5.35 15.45 -10.85
N ASN A 83 4.95 15.41 -9.59
CA ASN A 83 4.77 16.51 -8.64
C ASN A 83 5.01 15.94 -7.24
N ILE A 84 5.71 16.69 -6.37
CA ILE A 84 6.12 16.20 -5.05
C ILE A 84 4.91 16.02 -4.14
N GLU A 85 4.00 16.98 -4.11
CA GLU A 85 2.76 16.94 -3.34
C GLU A 85 1.86 15.78 -3.76
N ALA A 86 1.71 15.55 -5.07
CA ALA A 86 0.94 14.42 -5.59
C ALA A 86 1.57 13.07 -5.22
N PHE A 87 2.90 12.99 -5.21
CA PHE A 87 3.61 11.79 -4.74
C PHE A 87 3.38 11.57 -3.24
N LEU A 88 3.50 12.61 -2.42
CA LEU A 88 3.27 12.53 -0.97
C LEU A 88 1.83 12.10 -0.65
N GLU A 89 0.84 12.65 -1.36
CA GLU A 89 -0.57 12.27 -1.20
C GLU A 89 -0.82 10.81 -1.59
N ALA A 90 -0.16 10.32 -2.66
CA ALA A 90 -0.33 8.95 -3.12
C ALA A 90 0.21 7.91 -2.12
N ILE A 91 1.30 8.20 -1.42
CA ILE A 91 1.92 7.27 -0.47
C ILE A 91 1.41 7.44 0.97
N GLU A 92 0.72 8.55 1.29
CA GLU A 92 0.20 8.84 2.64
C GLU A 92 -0.68 7.70 3.17
N ILE A 93 -1.47 7.07 2.29
CA ILE A 93 -2.36 5.93 2.62
C ILE A 93 -1.62 4.72 3.21
N HIS A 94 -0.31 4.60 3.00
CA HIS A 94 0.49 3.49 3.48
C HIS A 94 0.95 3.66 4.92
N PHE A 95 0.81 4.86 5.50
CA PHE A 95 1.35 5.21 6.81
C PHE A 95 0.26 5.40 7.86
N ASP A 96 0.60 5.11 9.10
CA ASP A 96 -0.16 5.59 10.25
C ASP A 96 -0.13 7.13 10.30
N ASP A 97 -1.26 7.76 10.62
CA ASP A 97 -1.42 9.23 10.67
C ASP A 97 -0.42 9.94 11.57
N GLU A 98 -0.07 9.34 12.72
CA GLU A 98 0.88 9.94 13.66
C GLU A 98 2.31 9.82 13.13
N TYR A 99 2.67 8.65 12.62
CA TYR A 99 3.98 8.42 12.03
C TYR A 99 4.19 9.23 10.75
N TRP A 100 3.17 9.36 9.89
CA TRP A 100 3.23 10.16 8.67
C TRP A 100 3.60 11.62 8.95
N LYS A 101 3.03 12.23 9.99
CA LYS A 101 3.37 13.61 10.39
C LYS A 101 4.86 13.76 10.71
N GLN A 102 5.52 12.70 11.17
CA GLN A 102 6.95 12.69 11.47
C GLN A 102 7.79 12.38 10.22
N ALA A 103 7.40 11.36 9.46
CA ALA A 103 8.17 10.86 8.31
C ALA A 103 8.03 11.71 7.04
N LYS A 104 6.94 12.47 6.91
CA LYS A 104 6.61 13.24 5.71
C LYS A 104 7.72 14.20 5.29
N GLU A 105 8.34 14.90 6.25
CA GLU A 105 9.38 15.88 5.93
C GLU A 105 10.65 15.21 5.40
N ASP A 106 11.06 14.07 5.99
CA ASP A 106 12.22 13.32 5.52
C ASP A 106 11.99 12.75 4.10
N ILE A 107 10.81 12.20 3.85
CA ILE A 107 10.43 11.67 2.54
C ILE A 107 10.35 12.82 1.51
N LYS A 108 9.80 13.97 1.90
CA LYS A 108 9.73 15.17 1.07
C LYS A 108 11.12 15.68 0.71
N ASN A 109 12.04 15.81 1.66
CA ASN A 109 13.42 16.23 1.42
C ASN A 109 14.12 15.28 0.42
N ARG A 110 13.88 13.97 0.56
CA ARG A 110 14.38 12.97 -0.39
C ARG A 110 13.77 13.18 -1.78
N ALA A 111 12.45 13.37 -1.89
CA ALA A 111 11.78 13.64 -3.15
C ALA A 111 12.28 14.93 -3.83
N GLU A 112 12.48 16.01 -3.05
CA GLU A 112 13.04 17.28 -3.52
C GLU A 112 14.45 17.11 -4.08
N PHE A 113 15.28 16.29 -3.44
CA PHE A 113 16.62 15.97 -3.97
C PHE A 113 16.56 15.30 -5.34
N TYR A 114 15.71 14.27 -5.51
CA TYR A 114 15.55 13.60 -6.79
C TYR A 114 14.98 14.54 -7.86
N PHE A 115 13.99 15.35 -7.48
CA PHE A 115 13.36 16.29 -8.39
C PHE A 115 14.33 17.38 -8.87
N SER A 116 15.02 18.05 -7.95
CA SER A 116 15.98 19.13 -8.23
C SER A 116 17.23 18.65 -8.95
N SER A 117 17.68 17.43 -8.69
CA SER A 117 18.84 16.81 -9.36
C SER A 117 18.49 16.19 -10.72
N ASN A 118 17.25 16.37 -11.20
CA ASN A 118 16.73 15.74 -12.42
C ASN A 118 16.97 14.22 -12.46
N LEU A 119 16.89 13.57 -11.29
CA LEU A 119 16.95 12.12 -11.15
C LEU A 119 15.53 11.57 -11.25
N ARG A 120 15.38 10.47 -11.98
CA ARG A 120 14.13 9.74 -12.11
C ARG A 120 14.39 8.27 -11.84
N VAL A 121 13.72 7.71 -10.84
CA VAL A 121 13.66 6.27 -10.66
C VAL A 121 12.70 5.71 -11.71
N ILE A 122 13.21 4.82 -12.55
CA ILE A 122 12.43 4.13 -13.60
C ILE A 122 11.65 2.99 -12.95
N GLU A 123 12.33 2.25 -12.08
CA GLU A 123 11.78 1.11 -11.36
C GLU A 123 12.54 0.88 -10.06
N PHE A 124 11.82 0.35 -9.07
CA PHE A 124 12.38 -0.23 -7.87
C PHE A 124 11.94 -1.69 -7.81
N ILE A 125 12.91 -2.60 -7.73
CA ILE A 125 12.68 -4.04 -7.72
C ILE A 125 13.16 -4.57 -6.39
N VAL A 126 12.25 -5.17 -5.63
CA VAL A 126 12.59 -5.95 -4.45
C VAL A 126 13.31 -7.22 -4.90
N THR A 127 14.58 -7.36 -4.53
CA THR A 127 15.48 -8.41 -5.03
C THR A 127 15.36 -9.71 -4.24
N GLU A 128 14.94 -9.59 -2.99
CA GLU A 128 14.74 -10.69 -2.06
C GLU A 128 13.39 -10.48 -1.37
N GLY A 129 12.60 -11.54 -1.22
CA GLY A 129 11.31 -11.44 -0.53
C GLY A 129 11.47 -10.86 0.88
N PRO A 130 10.49 -10.07 1.39
CA PRO A 130 10.59 -9.45 2.71
C PRO A 130 10.93 -10.46 3.81
N ILE A 131 11.99 -10.18 4.55
CA ILE A 131 12.48 -11.05 5.62
C ILE A 131 11.84 -10.61 6.94
N PHE A 132 11.06 -11.48 7.57
CA PHE A 132 10.51 -11.21 8.89
C PHE A 132 11.63 -11.16 9.95
N ILE A 133 11.76 -10.02 10.63
CA ILE A 133 12.76 -9.80 11.68
C ILE A 133 12.20 -10.10 13.06
N GLY A 134 10.95 -9.74 13.32
CA GLY A 134 10.32 -9.96 14.61
C GLY A 134 9.01 -9.22 14.78
N ALA A 135 8.32 -9.52 15.87
CA ALA A 135 7.08 -8.85 16.25
C ALA A 135 7.18 -8.28 17.66
N ARG A 136 6.65 -7.07 17.86
CA ARG A 136 6.47 -6.46 19.17
C ARG A 136 5.02 -6.61 19.58
N HIS A 137 4.81 -7.19 20.77
CA HIS A 137 3.48 -7.38 21.35
C HIS A 137 3.29 -6.37 22.48
N ALA A 138 2.66 -5.24 22.15
CA ALA A 138 2.17 -4.26 23.12
C ALA A 138 0.64 -4.23 23.06
N ASP A 139 0.01 -3.04 23.09
CA ASP A 139 -1.44 -2.90 22.93
C ASP A 139 -1.93 -3.26 21.52
N LYS A 140 -1.05 -3.11 20.51
CA LYS A 140 -1.21 -3.61 19.15
C LYS A 140 0.02 -4.44 18.76
N ILE A 141 -0.17 -5.40 17.85
CA ILE A 141 0.94 -6.20 17.31
C ILE A 141 1.60 -5.39 16.18
N GLU A 142 2.92 -5.21 16.28
CA GLU A 142 3.74 -4.59 15.25
C GLU A 142 4.71 -5.63 14.68
N TRP A 143 4.80 -5.76 13.36
CA TRP A 143 5.70 -6.68 12.66
C TRP A 143 6.77 -5.90 11.92
N THR A 144 8.04 -6.28 12.11
CA THR A 144 9.17 -5.67 11.41
C THR A 144 9.70 -6.60 10.33
N TYR A 145 9.87 -6.04 9.14
CA TYR A 145 10.44 -6.69 7.96
C TYR A 145 11.70 -5.96 7.52
N TYR A 146 12.67 -6.74 7.05
CA TYR A 146 13.81 -6.26 6.30
C TYR A 146 13.56 -6.48 4.81
N ILE A 147 13.86 -5.48 4.00
CA ILE A 147 13.64 -5.50 2.56
C ILE A 147 14.89 -4.97 1.88
N LYS A 148 15.30 -5.67 0.83
CA LYS A 148 16.38 -5.25 -0.05
C LYS A 148 15.83 -5.07 -1.45
N GLY A 149 16.12 -3.93 -2.05
CA GLY A 149 15.73 -3.66 -3.43
C GLY A 149 16.76 -2.86 -4.19
N ASN A 150 16.74 -3.04 -5.50
CA ASN A 150 17.55 -2.29 -6.44
C ASN A 150 16.67 -1.27 -7.15
N TYR A 151 17.18 -0.06 -7.35
CA TYR A 151 16.56 0.91 -8.22
C TYR A 151 17.38 1.12 -9.48
N HIS A 152 16.67 1.29 -10.59
CA HIS A 152 17.22 1.82 -11.82
C HIS A 152 16.81 3.28 -11.93
N ARG A 153 17.77 4.18 -12.10
CA ARG A 153 17.51 5.61 -12.28
C ARG A 153 18.16 6.18 -13.53
N THR A 154 17.53 7.20 -14.09
CA THR A 154 18.06 8.04 -15.17
C THR A 154 18.28 9.46 -14.68
N GLY A 155 19.25 10.18 -15.25
CA GLY A 155 19.50 11.58 -14.96
C GLY A 155 20.79 12.11 -15.58
N LEU A 156 20.91 13.43 -15.69
CA LEU A 156 22.12 14.11 -16.18
C LEU A 156 23.15 14.19 -15.04
N ILE A 157 23.85 13.09 -14.75
CA ILE A 157 25.11 13.19 -14.00
C ILE A 157 26.18 13.50 -15.05
N GLU A 158 26.39 14.78 -15.30
CA GLU A 158 27.25 15.32 -16.38
C GLU A 158 28.68 14.76 -16.38
N ASP A 159 29.16 14.25 -15.25
CA ASP A 159 30.53 13.78 -15.08
C ASP A 159 30.78 12.30 -15.40
N ARG A 160 29.76 11.48 -15.71
CA ARG A 160 29.95 10.01 -15.86
C ARG A 160 29.61 9.38 -17.20
N GLY A 161 29.03 10.12 -18.14
CA GLY A 161 28.73 9.60 -19.50
C GLY A 161 27.65 8.50 -19.56
N ASP A 162 27.25 7.92 -18.44
CA ASP A 162 26.15 6.96 -18.32
C ASP A 162 24.86 7.69 -17.92
N ALA A 163 23.90 7.76 -18.85
CA ALA A 163 22.58 8.37 -18.62
C ALA A 163 21.72 7.59 -17.60
N THR A 164 22.11 6.35 -17.28
CA THR A 164 21.41 5.42 -16.40
C THR A 164 22.35 4.84 -15.35
N SER A 165 21.90 4.72 -14.11
CA SER A 165 22.65 4.08 -13.03
C SER A 165 21.76 3.17 -12.19
N PHE A 166 22.38 2.12 -11.64
CA PHE A 166 21.75 1.22 -10.68
C PHE A 166 22.25 1.56 -9.27
N GLY A 167 21.37 1.42 -8.29
CA GLY A 167 21.71 1.46 -6.88
C GLY A 167 20.87 0.45 -6.10
N SER A 168 21.18 0.31 -4.81
CA SER A 168 20.48 -0.58 -3.90
C SER A 168 20.10 0.17 -2.64
N ASN A 169 18.90 -0.07 -2.13
CA ASN A 169 18.46 0.37 -0.82
C ASN A 169 18.17 -0.86 0.06
N GLU A 170 18.53 -0.74 1.32
CA GLU A 170 18.17 -1.69 2.36
C GLU A 170 17.26 -0.98 3.36
N LEU A 171 16.14 -1.60 3.70
CA LEU A 171 15.08 -0.98 4.46
C LEU A 171 14.61 -1.86 5.62
N PHE A 172 14.27 -1.21 6.74
CA PHE A 172 13.47 -1.80 7.79
C PHE A 172 12.10 -1.15 7.84
N VAL A 173 11.05 -1.95 7.70
CA VAL A 173 9.66 -1.51 7.71
C VAL A 173 8.94 -2.19 8.86
N THR A 174 8.41 -1.39 9.78
CA THR A 174 7.51 -1.88 10.82
C THR A 174 6.09 -1.52 10.46
N VAL A 175 5.22 -2.52 10.46
CA VAL A 175 3.79 -2.38 10.16
C VAL A 175 2.92 -2.89 11.29
N ARG A 176 1.69 -2.41 11.35
CA ARG A 176 0.63 -2.96 12.22
C ARG A 176 -0.67 -3.09 11.44
N GLU A 177 -1.66 -3.78 12.02
CA GLU A 177 -2.99 -3.92 11.43
C GLU A 177 -3.66 -2.55 11.26
N ALA A 178 -4.07 -2.25 10.03
CA ALA A 178 -4.84 -1.07 9.69
C ALA A 178 -6.33 -1.35 9.85
N HIS A 179 -7.07 -0.42 10.45
CA HIS A 179 -8.50 -0.56 10.68
C HIS A 179 -9.29 0.53 9.95
N SER A 180 -10.41 0.16 9.34
CA SER A 180 -11.41 1.09 8.81
C SER A 180 -12.02 1.95 9.92
N VAL A 181 -12.78 2.99 9.54
CA VAL A 181 -13.60 3.80 10.45
C VAL A 181 -14.53 2.94 11.32
N ASP A 182 -15.02 1.81 10.80
CA ASP A 182 -15.90 0.88 11.52
C ASP A 182 -15.13 -0.17 12.37
N GLY A 183 -13.81 -0.01 12.51
CA GLY A 183 -12.94 -0.90 13.30
C GLY A 183 -12.58 -2.23 12.64
N ASN A 184 -13.05 -2.51 11.42
CA ASN A 184 -12.69 -3.73 10.68
C ASN A 184 -11.26 -3.65 10.13
N PRO A 185 -10.50 -4.76 10.14
CA PRO A 185 -9.18 -4.77 9.55
C PRO A 185 -9.25 -4.69 8.02
N ILE A 186 -8.42 -3.83 7.44
CA ILE A 186 -8.38 -3.56 6.00
C ILE A 186 -7.02 -3.82 5.36
N GLY A 187 -6.02 -4.20 6.16
CA GLY A 187 -4.65 -4.42 5.70
C GLY A 187 -3.64 -4.09 6.79
N VAL A 188 -2.54 -3.49 6.38
CA VAL A 188 -1.48 -3.03 7.28
C VAL A 188 -1.09 -1.59 6.97
N GLU A 189 -0.61 -0.88 7.98
CA GLU A 189 -0.10 0.49 7.88
C GLU A 189 1.33 0.55 8.45
N ILE A 190 2.16 1.41 7.88
CA ILE A 190 3.55 1.63 8.29
C ILE A 190 3.58 2.54 9.51
N VAL A 191 4.17 2.04 10.59
CA VAL A 191 4.45 2.79 11.82
C VAL A 191 5.92 3.12 12.02
N LYS A 192 6.79 2.51 11.20
CA LYS A 192 8.20 2.88 11.12
C LYS A 192 8.78 2.51 9.76
N TYR A 193 9.50 3.44 9.16
CA TYR A 193 10.16 3.30 7.87
C TYR A 193 11.59 3.81 7.98
N LEU A 194 12.57 2.91 7.82
CA LEU A 194 13.99 3.24 7.92
C LEU A 194 14.71 2.78 6.66
N VAL A 195 15.39 3.70 5.99
CA VAL A 195 16.26 3.46 4.84
C VAL A 195 17.71 3.57 5.32
N LEU A 196 18.56 2.61 4.94
CA LEU A 196 19.99 2.56 5.32
C LEU A 196 20.90 3.15 4.23
#